data_AF-A0AAV5KPI0-F1
#
_entry.id   AF-A0AAV5KPI0-F1
#
_cell.length_a   1.000
_cell.length_b   1.000
_cell.length_c   1.000
_cell.angle_alpha   90.00
_cell.angle_beta   90.00
_cell.angle_gamma   90.00
#
_symmetry.space_group_name_H-M   'P 1'
#
loop_
_entity.id
_entity.type
_entity.pdbx_description
1 polymer ?
#
loop_
_entity_poly.entity_id
_entity_poly.type
_entity_poly.pdbx_seq_one_letter_code
_entity_poly.pdbx_strand_id
1 'polypeptide(L)'
;MKHYIAAEFNPSTEITGGAWYTDGSLDSDFIGVLKATCLKFVPNLKVATLEGFVEAVKKSRVSQVELSKKQIEELVESLVCDNELMKVKSTGIGEFASIPVGKVCYKRIDKGNRVSGAMASIPCGVCPQISICTPDGIVSPKTCVYYNTWLDF
;
A
#
# COMPACT_ATOMS: atom_id res chain seq x y z
N MET A 1 0.76 13.80 27.37
CA MET A 1 1.97 13.47 28.15
C MET A 1 3.14 14.13 27.42
N LYS A 2 3.86 15.07 28.04
CA LYS A 2 5.01 15.75 27.42
C LYS A 2 6.28 15.17 28.03
N HIS A 3 7.13 14.56 27.23
CA HIS A 3 8.43 14.05 27.64
C HIS A 3 9.50 15.06 27.22
N TYR A 4 10.35 15.47 28.15
CA TYR A 4 11.48 16.36 27.90
C TYR A 4 12.77 15.53 28.03
N ILE A 5 13.65 15.66 27.04
CA ILE A 5 14.96 15.00 27.01
C ILE A 5 16.04 16.08 27.13
N ALA A 6 17.08 15.79 27.91
CA ALA A 6 18.22 16.68 28.08
C ALA A 6 18.92 16.90 26.72
N ALA A 7 19.36 18.13 26.44
CA ALA A 7 19.93 18.56 25.15
C ALA A 7 21.16 17.76 24.68
N GLU A 8 21.76 16.99 25.60
CA GLU A 8 22.97 16.18 25.41
C GLU A 8 22.69 14.79 24.79
N PHE A 9 21.42 14.35 24.74
CA PHE A 9 21.06 12.97 24.35
C PHE A 9 20.33 12.95 23.01
N ASN A 10 20.91 12.27 22.02
CA ASN A 10 20.21 11.98 20.77
C ASN A 10 19.10 10.96 21.06
N PRO A 11 17.80 11.32 20.92
CA PRO A 11 16.70 10.41 21.25
C PRO A 11 16.81 9.14 20.40
N SER A 12 16.53 7.99 21.02
CA SER A 12 16.49 6.71 20.32
C SER A 12 15.45 6.74 19.20
N THR A 13 15.72 6.04 18.11
CA THR A 13 14.85 5.98 16.91
C THR A 13 13.43 5.50 17.20
N GLU A 14 13.23 4.78 18.32
CA GLU A 14 11.91 4.38 18.82
C GLU A 14 11.08 5.55 19.39
N ILE A 15 11.71 6.67 19.78
CA ILE A 15 11.04 7.83 20.38
C ILE A 15 10.77 8.93 19.34
N THR A 16 11.60 9.06 18.30
CA THR A 16 11.40 10.03 17.20
C THR A 16 10.56 9.50 16.05
N GLY A 17 10.19 8.22 16.05
CA GLY A 17 9.48 7.57 14.95
C GLY A 17 10.37 7.13 13.79
N GLY A 18 11.68 7.38 13.87
CA GLY A 18 12.68 6.96 12.88
C GLY A 18 12.61 7.75 11.56
N ALA A 19 13.14 7.17 10.47
CA ALA A 19 13.26 7.83 9.16
C ALA A 19 11.92 8.17 8.47
N TRP A 20 10.79 7.82 9.09
CA TRP A 20 9.45 8.06 8.57
C TRP A 20 8.83 9.35 9.11
N TYR A 21 9.47 10.03 10.06
CA TYR A 21 8.91 11.18 10.74
C TYR A 21 9.79 12.41 10.54
N THR A 22 9.12 13.53 10.26
CA THR A 22 9.71 14.87 10.17
C THR A 22 8.96 15.75 11.17
N ASP A 23 9.68 16.40 12.09
CA ASP A 23 9.12 17.25 13.16
C ASP A 23 8.00 16.59 14.00
N GLY A 24 8.15 15.29 14.28
CA GLY A 24 7.19 14.54 15.10
C GLY A 24 5.89 14.17 14.39
N SER A 25 5.81 14.42 13.08
CA SER A 25 4.70 13.99 12.22
C SER A 25 5.19 12.97 11.19
N LEU A 26 4.35 11.99 10.84
CA LEU A 26 4.67 11.01 9.81
C LEU A 26 4.74 11.72 8.45
N ASP A 27 5.88 11.57 7.77
CA ASP A 27 6.13 12.17 6.47
C ASP A 27 5.48 11.32 5.36
N SER A 28 4.18 11.48 5.20
CA SER A 28 3.39 10.75 4.20
C SER A 28 3.83 11.05 2.77
N ASP A 29 4.31 12.28 2.52
CA ASP A 29 4.77 12.70 1.19
C ASP A 29 6.07 11.97 0.84
N PHE A 30 7.03 11.94 1.76
CA PHE A 30 8.27 11.18 1.60
C PHE A 30 8.00 9.68 1.38
N ILE A 31 7.14 9.07 2.21
CA ILE A 31 6.73 7.67 2.05
C ILE A 31 6.08 7.46 0.68
N GLY A 32 5.22 8.37 0.24
CA GLY A 32 4.57 8.35 -1.06
C GLY A 32 5.57 8.37 -2.22
N VAL A 33 6.59 9.23 -2.16
CA VAL A 33 7.64 9.30 -3.17
C VAL A 33 8.46 8.01 -3.21
N LEU A 34 8.81 7.43 -2.06
CA LEU A 34 9.53 6.16 -2.00
C LEU A 34 8.70 5.00 -2.57
N LYS A 35 7.42 4.91 -2.21
CA LYS A 35 6.46 3.96 -2.78
C LYS A 35 6.41 4.08 -4.30
N ALA A 36 6.23 5.30 -4.82
CA ALA A 36 6.22 5.55 -6.26
C ALA A 36 7.53 5.15 -6.94
N THR A 37 8.67 5.36 -6.28
CA THR A 37 9.99 4.98 -6.79
C THR A 37 10.13 3.47 -6.90
N CYS A 38 9.73 2.72 -5.85
CA CYS A 38 9.67 1.25 -5.89
C CYS A 38 8.77 0.76 -7.03
N LEU A 39 7.57 1.33 -7.17
CA LEU A 39 6.62 0.94 -8.22
C LEU A 39 7.07 1.29 -9.64
N LYS A 40 7.92 2.31 -9.82
CA LYS A 40 8.55 2.62 -11.12
C LYS A 40 9.65 1.65 -11.49
N PHE A 41 10.28 1.00 -10.51
CA PHE A 41 11.35 0.03 -10.74
C PHE A 41 10.84 -1.33 -11.27
N VAL A 42 9.75 -1.85 -10.69
CA VAL A 42 9.16 -3.15 -11.06
C VAL A 42 8.73 -3.30 -12.54
N PRO A 43 8.07 -2.33 -13.20
CA PRO A 43 7.60 -2.50 -14.58
C PRO A 43 8.74 -2.71 -15.59
N ASN A 44 9.94 -2.22 -15.30
CA ASN A 44 11.11 -2.43 -16.17
C ASN A 44 11.65 -3.86 -16.09
N LEU A 45 11.44 -4.55 -14.96
CA LEU A 45 12.00 -5.88 -14.70
C LEU A 45 10.95 -6.99 -14.69
N LYS A 46 9.65 -6.65 -14.78
CA LYS A 46 8.46 -7.52 -14.54
C LYS A 46 8.37 -8.07 -13.11
N VAL A 47 9.52 -8.43 -12.51
CA VAL A 47 9.68 -8.97 -11.17
C VAL A 47 10.88 -8.29 -10.49
N ALA A 48 10.78 -8.01 -9.19
CA ALA A 48 11.84 -7.42 -8.38
C ALA A 48 12.07 -8.20 -7.07
N THR A 49 13.30 -8.23 -6.57
CA THR A 49 13.61 -8.76 -5.23
C THR A 49 13.72 -7.62 -4.21
N LEU A 50 13.73 -7.95 -2.92
CA LEU A 50 13.99 -6.97 -1.87
C LEU A 50 15.35 -6.28 -2.08
N GLU A 51 16.37 -7.03 -2.51
CA GLU A 51 17.68 -6.46 -2.85
C GLU A 51 17.59 -5.45 -4.01
N GLY A 52 16.80 -5.75 -5.04
CA GLY A 52 16.55 -4.84 -6.16
C GLY A 52 15.87 -3.54 -5.71
N PHE A 53 14.92 -3.61 -4.77
CA PHE A 53 14.31 -2.40 -4.20
C PHE A 53 15.30 -1.58 -3.38
N VAL A 54 16.15 -2.23 -2.58
CA VAL A 54 17.21 -1.54 -1.82
C VAL A 54 18.14 -0.79 -2.77
N GLU A 55 18.56 -1.42 -3.85
CA GLU A 55 19.42 -0.78 -4.86
C GLU A 55 18.71 0.36 -5.59
N ALA A 56 17.44 0.18 -5.96
CA ALA A 56 16.63 1.20 -6.63
C ALA A 56 16.46 2.47 -5.76
N VAL A 57 16.14 2.29 -4.48
CA VAL A 57 16.01 3.40 -3.53
C VAL A 57 17.35 4.12 -3.36
N LYS A 58 18.45 3.38 -3.18
CA LYS A 58 19.80 3.97 -3.10
C LYS A 58 20.18 4.76 -4.37
N LYS A 59 19.87 4.23 -5.55
CA LYS A 59 20.19 4.86 -6.84
C LYS A 59 19.36 6.11 -7.10
N SER A 60 18.13 6.15 -6.58
CA SER A 60 17.20 7.27 -6.80
C SER A 60 17.66 8.58 -6.15
N ARG A 61 18.57 8.54 -5.17
CA ARG A 61 19.02 9.70 -4.35
C ARG A 61 17.86 10.55 -3.80
N VAL A 62 16.70 9.94 -3.62
CA VAL A 62 15.48 10.61 -3.15
C VAL A 62 15.57 10.96 -1.66
N SER A 63 16.43 10.28 -0.89
CA SER A 63 16.59 10.52 0.54
C SER A 63 17.96 11.12 0.87
N GLN A 64 17.96 12.17 1.69
CA GLN A 64 19.14 12.54 2.49
C GLN A 64 19.33 11.60 3.70
N VAL A 65 18.31 10.78 3.99
CA VAL A 65 18.27 9.86 5.12
C VAL A 65 18.66 8.44 4.66
N GLU A 66 19.58 7.79 5.37
CA GLU A 66 19.91 6.38 5.14
C GLU A 66 18.75 5.48 5.58
N LEU A 67 18.10 4.83 4.61
CA LEU A 67 17.06 3.84 4.88
C LEU A 67 17.69 2.46 5.07
N SER A 68 17.35 1.81 6.18
CA SER A 68 17.76 0.43 6.45
C SER A 68 17.02 -0.58 5.58
N LYS A 69 17.59 -1.78 5.42
CA LYS A 69 16.93 -2.89 4.70
C LYS A 69 15.54 -3.19 5.26
N LYS A 70 15.39 -3.16 6.59
CA LYS A 70 14.12 -3.43 7.28
C LYS A 70 13.04 -2.40 6.94
N GLN A 71 13.40 -1.11 6.87
CA GLN A 71 12.46 -0.06 6.49
C GLN A 71 11.99 -0.22 5.03
N ILE A 72 12.88 -0.62 4.13
CA ILE A 72 12.52 -0.89 2.74
C ILE A 72 11.61 -2.13 2.66
N GLU A 73 11.84 -3.14 3.49
CA GLU A 73 10.95 -4.29 3.62
C GLU A 73 9.55 -3.88 4.08
N GLU A 74 9.43 -3.10 5.16
CA GLU A 74 8.15 -2.55 5.65
C GLU A 74 7.43 -1.74 4.56
N LEU A 75 8.17 -0.92 3.81
CA LEU A 75 7.62 -0.15 2.70
C LEU A 75 7.10 -1.04 1.57
N VAL A 76 7.85 -2.08 1.19
CA VAL A 76 7.42 -3.05 0.17
C VAL A 76 6.23 -3.88 0.66
N GLU A 77 6.18 -4.24 1.93
CA GLU A 77 5.05 -4.93 2.54
C GLU A 77 3.79 -4.06 2.52
N SER A 78 3.92 -2.76 2.79
CA SER A 78 2.79 -1.84 2.65
C SER A 78 2.25 -1.77 1.21
N LEU A 79 3.12 -1.84 0.19
CA LEU A 79 2.69 -1.91 -1.22
C LEU A 79 1.98 -3.23 -1.56
N VAL A 80 2.29 -4.31 -0.84
CA VAL A 80 1.55 -5.57 -0.95
C VAL A 80 0.18 -5.44 -0.28
N CYS A 81 0.10 -4.79 0.89
CA CYS A 81 -1.17 -4.47 1.56
C CYS A 81 -2.07 -3.58 0.71
N ASP A 82 -1.50 -2.58 0.04
CA ASP A 82 -2.19 -1.68 -0.90
C ASP A 82 -2.57 -2.39 -2.21
N ASN A 83 -2.23 -3.69 -2.33
CA ASN A 83 -2.55 -4.54 -3.46
C ASN A 83 -1.98 -3.98 -4.78
N GLU A 84 -0.81 -3.35 -4.71
CA GLU A 84 -0.06 -2.84 -5.86
C GLU A 84 1.04 -3.82 -6.28
N LEU A 85 1.58 -4.56 -5.30
CA LEU A 85 2.54 -5.64 -5.50
C LEU A 85 1.99 -6.97 -4.98
N MET A 86 2.44 -8.07 -5.57
CA MET A 86 2.18 -9.44 -5.11
C MET A 86 3.49 -10.11 -4.72
N LYS A 87 3.56 -10.64 -3.50
CA LYS A 87 4.68 -11.46 -3.01
C LYS A 87 4.56 -12.86 -3.60
N VAL A 88 5.59 -13.31 -4.32
CA VAL A 88 5.65 -14.61 -4.99
C VAL A 88 6.99 -15.29 -4.74
N LYS A 89 7.04 -16.62 -4.92
CA LYS A 89 8.30 -17.36 -4.95
C LYS A 89 8.73 -17.58 -6.39
N SER A 90 10.01 -17.34 -6.67
CA SER A 90 10.58 -17.56 -8.00
C SER A 90 10.46 -19.02 -8.42
N THR A 91 9.99 -19.24 -9.65
CA THR A 91 10.02 -20.55 -10.31
C THR A 91 11.33 -20.80 -11.07
N GLY A 92 12.20 -19.78 -11.19
CA GLY A 92 13.45 -19.84 -11.95
C GLY A 92 13.28 -19.92 -13.47
N ILE A 93 12.07 -19.72 -13.99
CA ILE A 93 11.74 -19.84 -15.42
C ILE A 93 11.00 -18.58 -15.89
N GLY A 94 11.18 -18.20 -17.16
CA GLY A 94 10.48 -17.08 -17.77
C GLY A 94 10.84 -15.73 -17.13
N GLU A 95 9.84 -15.01 -16.63
CA GLU A 95 10.03 -13.73 -15.92
C GLU A 95 10.82 -13.87 -14.61
N PHE A 96 10.99 -15.11 -14.10
CA PHE A 96 11.76 -15.42 -12.90
C PHE A 96 13.17 -15.97 -13.21
N ALA A 97 13.59 -16.06 -14.46
CA ALA A 97 14.84 -16.73 -14.86
C ALA A 97 16.10 -16.14 -14.18
N SER A 98 16.10 -14.84 -13.89
CA SER A 98 17.21 -14.14 -13.22
C SER A 98 17.21 -14.32 -11.69
N ILE A 99 16.23 -15.03 -11.12
CA ILE A 99 16.05 -15.16 -9.68
C ILE A 99 16.10 -16.65 -9.28
N PRO A 100 16.94 -17.04 -8.30
CA PRO A 100 17.01 -18.42 -7.83
C PRO A 100 15.66 -19.01 -7.44
N VAL A 101 15.41 -20.27 -7.79
CA VAL A 101 14.17 -20.99 -7.47
C VAL A 101 13.89 -20.93 -5.97
N GLY A 102 12.65 -20.64 -5.61
CA GLY A 102 12.21 -20.55 -4.21
C GLY A 102 12.51 -19.22 -3.52
N LYS A 103 13.33 -18.34 -4.12
CA LYS A 103 13.58 -17.01 -3.57
C LYS A 103 12.34 -16.11 -3.68
N VAL A 104 12.08 -15.36 -2.61
CA VAL A 104 10.96 -14.41 -2.56
C VAL A 104 11.23 -13.23 -3.49
N CYS A 105 10.22 -12.88 -4.28
CA CYS A 105 10.22 -11.75 -5.18
C CYS A 105 8.82 -11.14 -5.28
N TYR A 106 8.74 -9.98 -5.94
CA TYR A 106 7.56 -9.14 -6.00
C TYR A 106 7.27 -8.80 -7.44
N LYS A 107 6.02 -8.95 -7.85
CA LYS A 107 5.53 -8.52 -9.17
C LYS A 107 4.44 -7.48 -9.02
N ARG A 108 4.34 -6.58 -10.00
CA ARG A 108 3.24 -5.62 -10.04
C ARG A 108 1.94 -6.37 -10.31
N ILE A 109 0.89 -6.00 -9.61
CA ILE A 109 -0.44 -6.54 -9.90
C ILE A 109 -1.00 -5.77 -11.08
N ASP A 110 -1.28 -6.46 -12.17
CA ASP A 110 -2.08 -5.90 -13.26
C ASP A 110 -3.46 -5.56 -12.69
N LYS A 111 -3.75 -4.26 -12.59
CA LYS A 111 -5.09 -3.76 -12.25
C LYS A 111 -6.05 -3.88 -13.45
N GLY A 112 -5.66 -4.58 -14.52
CA GLY A 112 -6.49 -4.88 -15.68
C GLY A 112 -7.73 -5.65 -15.25
N ASN A 113 -8.89 -5.00 -15.38
CA ASN A 113 -10.21 -5.50 -14.99
C ASN A 113 -10.24 -6.19 -13.62
N ARG A 114 -9.95 -5.45 -12.55
CA ARG A 114 -10.60 -5.79 -11.27
C ARG A 114 -12.09 -5.59 -11.47
N VAL A 115 -12.80 -6.67 -11.76
CA VAL A 115 -14.26 -6.69 -11.67
C VAL A 115 -14.56 -6.42 -10.21
N SER A 116 -14.92 -5.18 -9.90
CA SER A 116 -15.50 -4.83 -8.61
C SER A 116 -16.64 -5.83 -8.37
N GLY A 117 -16.63 -6.53 -7.24
CA GLY A 117 -17.67 -7.53 -6.96
C GLY A 117 -19.06 -6.89 -7.10
N ALA A 118 -20.08 -7.64 -7.50
CA ALA A 118 -21.41 -7.10 -7.79
C ALA A 118 -22.00 -6.20 -6.68
N MET A 119 -21.61 -6.45 -5.43
CA MET A 119 -22.00 -5.62 -4.28
C MET A 119 -21.31 -4.25 -4.25
N ALA A 120 -20.06 -4.15 -4.70
CA ALA A 120 -19.34 -2.89 -4.78
C ALA A 120 -19.75 -2.04 -6.00
N SER A 121 -20.54 -2.59 -6.92
CA SER A 121 -21.13 -1.86 -8.05
C SER A 121 -22.56 -1.35 -7.79
N ILE A 122 -23.18 -1.70 -6.66
CA ILE A 122 -24.53 -1.27 -6.30
C ILE A 122 -24.51 -0.50 -4.97
N PRO A 123 -25.40 0.48 -4.77
CA PRO A 123 -25.41 1.30 -3.55
C PRO A 123 -25.65 0.47 -2.28
N CYS A 124 -26.28 -0.70 -2.39
CA CYS A 124 -26.57 -1.58 -1.26
C CYS A 124 -25.31 -2.19 -0.62
N GLY A 125 -24.23 -2.41 -1.37
CA GLY A 125 -23.03 -3.06 -0.82
C GLY A 125 -22.20 -2.18 0.12
N VAL A 126 -22.45 -0.88 0.13
CA VAL A 126 -21.83 0.08 1.06
C VAL A 126 -22.87 0.80 1.93
N CYS A 127 -24.13 0.38 1.88
CA CYS A 127 -25.21 1.04 2.59
C CYS A 127 -25.08 0.82 4.11
N PRO A 128 -24.93 1.90 4.92
CA PRO A 128 -24.76 1.77 6.37
C PRO A 128 -26.01 1.26 7.09
N GLN A 129 -27.18 1.34 6.43
CA GLN A 129 -28.47 0.93 6.97
C GLN A 129 -28.98 -0.39 6.38
N ILE A 130 -28.12 -1.15 5.67
CA ILE A 130 -28.53 -2.38 4.97
C ILE A 130 -29.14 -3.42 5.92
N SER A 131 -28.67 -3.47 7.17
CA SER A 131 -29.15 -4.41 8.20
C SER A 131 -30.59 -4.16 8.64
N ILE A 132 -31.11 -2.95 8.46
CA ILE A 132 -32.49 -2.57 8.84
C ILE A 132 -33.37 -2.27 7.62
N CYS A 133 -32.84 -2.47 6.41
CA CYS A 133 -33.54 -2.21 5.17
C CYS A 133 -34.52 -3.35 4.86
N THR A 134 -35.82 -3.09 4.92
CA THR A 134 -36.86 -4.08 4.62
C THR A 134 -37.97 -3.48 3.74
N PRO A 135 -38.66 -4.26 2.90
CA PRO A 135 -39.68 -3.75 1.98
C PRO A 135 -40.78 -2.90 2.63
N ASP A 136 -41.08 -3.17 3.89
CA ASP A 136 -42.17 -2.55 4.66
C ASP A 136 -41.65 -1.80 5.91
N GLY A 137 -40.32 -1.60 6.00
CA GLY A 137 -39.67 -0.88 7.09
C GLY A 137 -39.56 0.63 6.84
N ILE A 138 -39.14 1.36 7.87
CA ILE A 138 -38.85 2.80 7.79
C ILE A 138 -37.72 3.06 6.78
N VAL A 139 -36.70 2.20 6.77
CA VAL A 139 -35.70 2.12 5.70
C VAL A 139 -36.17 1.05 4.73
N SER A 140 -36.56 1.46 3.53
CA SER A 140 -37.13 0.55 2.52
C SER A 140 -36.41 0.70 1.19
N PRO A 141 -36.18 -0.42 0.45
CA PRO A 141 -35.66 -0.35 -0.90
C PRO A 141 -36.62 0.36 -1.86
N LYS A 142 -37.93 0.37 -1.58
CA LYS A 142 -38.96 1.00 -2.42
C LYS A 142 -38.87 2.54 -2.41
N THR A 143 -38.37 3.12 -1.32
CA THR A 143 -38.24 4.57 -1.11
C THR A 143 -36.78 5.01 -1.00
N CYS A 144 -35.83 4.14 -1.37
CA CYS A 144 -34.41 4.35 -1.16
C CYS A 144 -33.84 5.41 -2.12
N VAL A 145 -33.41 6.55 -1.57
CA VAL A 145 -32.79 7.64 -2.33
C VAL A 145 -31.52 7.18 -3.05
N TYR A 146 -30.66 6.38 -2.39
CA TYR A 146 -29.43 5.88 -3.01
C TYR A 146 -29.68 4.98 -4.21
N TYR A 147 -30.76 4.18 -4.16
CA TYR A 147 -31.11 3.28 -5.25
C TYR A 147 -31.70 4.05 -6.43
N ASN A 148 -32.57 5.02 -6.16
CA ASN A 148 -33.15 5.89 -7.20
C ASN A 148 -32.07 6.73 -7.90
N THR A 149 -31.21 7.41 -7.13
CA THR A 149 -30.10 8.18 -7.71
C THR A 149 -29.15 7.31 -8.53
N TRP A 150 -28.94 6.06 -8.15
CA TRP A 150 -28.11 5.13 -8.91
C TRP A 150 -28.77 4.65 -10.22
N LEU A 151 -30.10 4.52 -10.26
CA LEU A 151 -30.86 4.13 -11.46
C LEU A 151 -31.11 5.29 -12.43
N ASP A 152 -31.01 6.53 -11.99
CA ASP A 152 -31.24 7.74 -12.80
C ASP A 152 -30.04 8.10 -13.71
N PHE A 153 -28.94 7.32 -13.68
CA PHE A 153 -27.78 7.42 -14.57
C PHE A 153 -27.81 6.37 -15.69
#